data_AF-A0A644T1N1-F1
#
_entry.id   AF-A0A644T1N1-F1
#
_cell.length_a   1.000
_cell.length_b   1.000
_cell.length_c   1.000
_cell.angle_alpha   90.00
_cell.angle_beta   90.00
_cell.angle_gamma   90.00
#
_symmetry.space_group_name_H-M   'P 1'
#
loop_
_entity.id
_entity.type
_entity.pdbx_description
1 polymer ?
#
loop_
_entity_poly.entity_id
_entity_poly.type
_entity_poly.pdbx_seq_one_letter_code
_entity_poly.pdbx_strand_id
1 'polypeptide(L)'
;MKDSSTHVSGMIWAGYVLLLLFSFSLYWSLLLWAGLGALALGYYQRRQARKGAMQAECAHARWQVNTVWLALVLALVGIGGIVGVAGWMGNDPAVMAKLDELSTGDQPPLEMLRQFWAIPGSKALVAFMCGSTLLYLVWTLKRTLQGFLSILKGTVPAALGPLHWAALLLAVLIQVGIPLVLL
;
A
#
# COMPACT_ATOMS: atom_id res chain seq x y z
N MET A 1 17.32 -6.13 -38.90
CA MET A 1 17.29 -6.40 -37.45
C MET A 1 16.09 -5.66 -36.88
N LYS A 2 15.05 -6.37 -36.43
CA LYS A 2 13.89 -5.74 -35.76
C LYS A 2 14.30 -5.41 -34.33
N ASP A 3 14.07 -4.17 -33.91
CA ASP A 3 14.25 -3.70 -32.54
C ASP A 3 13.44 -4.56 -31.57
N SER A 4 14.09 -5.57 -31.00
CA SER A 4 13.54 -6.48 -29.98
C SER A 4 13.71 -5.92 -28.56
N SER A 5 14.20 -4.68 -28.41
CA SER A 5 14.68 -4.12 -27.13
C SER A 5 13.60 -3.42 -26.30
N THR A 6 12.39 -3.22 -26.81
CA THR A 6 11.35 -2.43 -26.12
C THR A 6 10.03 -3.17 -25.88
N HIS A 7 9.86 -4.39 -26.40
CA HIS A 7 8.62 -5.14 -26.24
C HIS A 7 8.60 -5.93 -24.92
N VAL A 8 8.15 -5.28 -23.85
CA VAL A 8 7.89 -5.92 -22.56
C VAL A 8 6.71 -6.89 -22.72
N SER A 9 6.89 -8.16 -22.32
CA SER A 9 5.85 -9.19 -22.42
C SER A 9 4.52 -8.76 -21.79
N GLY A 10 3.39 -9.13 -22.41
CA GLY A 10 2.04 -8.89 -21.89
C GLY A 10 1.81 -9.47 -20.48
N MET A 11 2.62 -10.45 -20.08
CA MET A 11 2.61 -10.95 -18.72
C MET A 11 3.07 -9.91 -17.68
N ILE A 12 4.08 -9.09 -17.99
CA ILE A 12 4.55 -8.03 -17.08
C ILE A 12 3.46 -6.98 -16.90
N TRP A 13 2.73 -6.65 -17.98
CA TRP A 13 1.52 -5.80 -17.91
C TRP A 13 0.47 -6.39 -16.96
N ALA A 14 0.15 -7.68 -17.10
CA ALA A 14 -0.79 -8.35 -16.21
C ALA A 14 -0.35 -8.27 -14.73
N GLY A 15 0.96 -8.39 -14.46
CA GLY A 15 1.51 -8.21 -13.10
C GLY A 15 1.25 -6.81 -12.53
N TYR A 16 1.38 -5.76 -13.34
CA TYR A 16 1.09 -4.40 -12.88
C TYR A 16 -0.41 -4.12 -12.74
N VAL A 17 -1.27 -4.74 -13.56
CA VAL A 17 -2.73 -4.68 -13.37
C VAL A 17 -3.13 -5.33 -12.04
N LEU A 18 -2.57 -6.49 -11.71
CA LEU A 18 -2.79 -7.15 -10.42
C LEU A 18 -2.30 -6.27 -9.25
N LEU A 19 -1.14 -5.61 -9.39
CA LEU A 19 -0.66 -4.66 -8.38
C LEU A 19 -1.53 -3.42 -8.25
N LEU A 20 -2.15 -2.96 -9.34
CA LEU A 20 -3.08 -1.84 -9.31
C LEU A 20 -4.29 -2.21 -8.47
N LEU A 21 -4.90 -3.37 -8.74
CA LEU A 21 -5.99 -3.92 -7.94
C LEU A 21 -5.59 -4.09 -6.46
N PHE A 22 -4.42 -4.69 -6.21
CA PHE A 22 -3.88 -4.86 -4.87
C PHE A 22 -3.68 -3.54 -4.11
N SER A 23 -3.40 -2.43 -4.81
CA SER A 23 -3.25 -1.11 -4.18
C SER A 23 -4.54 -0.58 -3.53
N PHE A 24 -5.68 -1.20 -3.81
CA PHE A 24 -6.99 -0.90 -3.21
C PHE A 24 -7.46 -1.96 -2.22
N SER A 25 -6.57 -2.85 -1.78
CA SER A 25 -6.93 -3.98 -0.91
C SER A 25 -7.52 -3.60 0.45
N LEU A 26 -7.23 -2.39 0.96
CA LEU A 26 -7.81 -1.89 2.21
C LEU A 26 -9.26 -1.41 2.05
N TYR A 27 -9.68 -1.05 0.82
CA TYR A 27 -11.09 -0.73 0.54
C TYR A 27 -11.91 -2.00 0.31
N TRP A 28 -11.33 -2.99 -0.39
CA TRP A 28 -12.02 -4.23 -0.71
C TRP A 28 -11.10 -5.43 -0.50
N SER A 29 -11.37 -6.19 0.56
CA SER A 29 -10.47 -7.26 1.05
C SER A 29 -10.20 -8.37 0.02
N LEU A 30 -11.14 -8.64 -0.90
CA LEU A 30 -10.94 -9.61 -1.99
C LEU A 30 -9.74 -9.24 -2.90
N LEU A 31 -9.37 -7.96 -2.98
CA LEU A 31 -8.24 -7.51 -3.80
C LEU A 31 -6.88 -7.89 -3.20
N LEU A 32 -6.82 -8.40 -1.95
CA LEU A 32 -5.62 -9.03 -1.41
C LEU A 32 -5.18 -10.23 -2.25
N TRP A 33 -6.13 -10.97 -2.84
CA TRP A 33 -5.83 -12.09 -3.74
C TRP A 33 -5.09 -11.64 -5.01
N ALA A 34 -5.32 -10.41 -5.47
CA ALA A 34 -4.57 -9.84 -6.58
C ALA A 34 -3.07 -9.67 -6.22
N GLY A 35 -2.76 -9.36 -4.96
CA GLY A 35 -1.38 -9.31 -4.47
C GLY A 35 -0.69 -10.68 -4.49
N LEU A 36 -1.39 -11.74 -4.10
CA LEU A 36 -0.89 -13.12 -4.20
C LEU A 36 -0.68 -13.53 -5.66
N GLY A 37 -1.62 -13.18 -6.54
CA GLY A 37 -1.49 -13.38 -7.98
C GLY A 37 -0.26 -12.65 -8.55
N ALA A 38 -0.06 -11.38 -8.17
CA ALA A 38 1.09 -10.58 -8.59
C ALA A 38 2.42 -11.18 -8.09
N LEU A 39 2.47 -11.71 -6.87
CA LEU A 39 3.64 -12.43 -6.35
C LEU A 39 3.93 -13.69 -7.15
N ALA A 40 2.95 -14.58 -7.31
CA ALA A 40 3.11 -15.83 -8.03
C ALA A 40 3.58 -15.58 -9.47
N LEU A 41 2.93 -14.62 -10.14
CA LEU A 41 3.27 -14.22 -11.49
C LEU A 41 4.66 -13.59 -11.56
N GLY A 42 5.01 -12.70 -10.64
CA GLY A 42 6.33 -12.05 -10.58
C GLY A 42 7.47 -13.04 -10.33
N TYR A 43 7.28 -14.05 -9.46
CA TYR A 43 8.26 -15.13 -9.27
C TYR A 43 8.41 -16.00 -10.51
N TYR A 44 7.29 -16.36 -11.16
CA TYR A 44 7.30 -17.14 -12.39
C TYR A 44 8.03 -16.40 -13.52
N GLN A 45 7.70 -15.12 -13.75
CA GLN A 45 8.33 -14.27 -14.75
C GLN A 45 9.82 -14.07 -14.47
N ARG A 46 10.20 -13.83 -13.22
CA ARG A 46 11.62 -13.73 -12.84
C ARG A 46 12.39 -15.01 -13.17
N ARG A 47 11.79 -16.18 -12.98
CA ARG A 47 12.40 -17.47 -13.34
C ARG A 47 12.56 -17.62 -14.85
N GLN A 48 11.56 -17.22 -15.63
CA GLN A 48 11.62 -17.30 -17.10
C GLN A 48 12.60 -16.29 -17.69
N ALA A 49 12.55 -15.02 -17.26
CA ALA A 49 13.45 -13.97 -17.74
C ALA A 49 14.93 -14.27 -17.46
N ARG A 50 15.23 -14.94 -16.33
CA ARG A 50 16.59 -15.43 -16.03
C ARG A 50 17.07 -16.50 -17.00
N LYS A 51 16.18 -17.39 -17.45
CA LYS A 51 16.50 -18.41 -18.46
C LYS A 51 16.70 -17.79 -19.84
N GLY A 52 15.95 -16.76 -20.18
CA GLY A 52 16.01 -16.06 -21.46
C GLY A 52 17.02 -14.91 -21.54
N ALA A 53 17.83 -14.67 -20.50
CA ALA A 53 18.74 -13.51 -20.40
C ALA A 53 18.07 -12.13 -20.58
N MET A 54 16.77 -12.02 -20.31
CA MET A 54 15.98 -10.79 -20.48
C MET A 54 16.10 -9.88 -19.24
N GLN A 55 17.12 -9.03 -19.23
CA GLN A 55 17.47 -8.20 -18.06
C GLN A 55 16.36 -7.23 -17.65
N ALA A 56 15.71 -6.57 -18.62
CA ALA A 56 14.63 -5.60 -18.35
C ALA A 56 13.41 -6.28 -17.70
N GLU A 57 12.93 -7.40 -18.25
CA GLU A 57 11.80 -8.14 -17.68
C GLU A 57 12.11 -8.65 -16.27
N CYS A 58 13.35 -9.12 -16.03
CA CYS A 58 13.76 -9.53 -14.69
C CYS A 58 13.74 -8.36 -13.70
N ALA A 59 14.07 -7.14 -14.13
CA ALA A 59 14.02 -5.94 -13.30
C ALA A 59 12.57 -5.55 -12.96
N HIS A 60 11.66 -5.59 -13.94
CA HIS A 60 10.23 -5.35 -13.71
C HIS A 60 9.61 -6.41 -12.79
N ALA A 61 9.85 -7.69 -13.04
CA ALA A 61 9.35 -8.78 -12.19
C ALA A 61 9.87 -8.66 -10.75
N ARG A 62 11.16 -8.31 -10.56
CA ARG A 62 11.71 -8.04 -9.23
C ARG A 62 11.07 -6.82 -8.58
N TRP A 63 10.82 -5.76 -9.34
CA TRP A 63 10.13 -4.57 -8.84
C TRP A 63 8.72 -4.90 -8.36
N GLN A 64 7.96 -5.70 -9.12
CA GLN A 64 6.61 -6.12 -8.77
C GLN A 64 6.59 -6.92 -7.47
N VAL A 65 7.45 -7.94 -7.37
CA VAL A 65 7.59 -8.77 -6.16
C VAL A 65 7.99 -7.92 -4.95
N ASN A 66 8.96 -7.02 -5.12
CA ASN A 66 9.38 -6.12 -4.04
C ASN A 66 8.27 -5.15 -3.62
N THR A 67 7.39 -4.73 -4.53
CA THR A 67 6.26 -3.86 -4.19
C THR A 67 5.26 -4.59 -3.28
N VAL A 68 4.92 -5.85 -3.56
CA VAL A 68 4.03 -6.62 -2.67
C VAL A 68 4.70 -6.86 -1.32
N TRP A 69 5.96 -7.28 -1.28
CA TRP A 69 6.67 -7.48 -0.02
C TRP A 69 6.76 -6.22 0.82
N LEU A 70 7.05 -5.08 0.18
CA LEU A 70 7.11 -3.82 0.89
C LEU A 70 5.74 -3.40 1.42
N ALA A 71 4.65 -3.65 0.68
CA ALA A 71 3.30 -3.43 1.18
C ALA A 71 3.02 -4.30 2.41
N LEU A 72 3.40 -5.58 2.41
CA LEU A 72 3.27 -6.46 3.56
C LEU A 72 4.07 -5.96 4.77
N VAL A 73 5.31 -5.50 4.56
CA VAL A 73 6.12 -4.89 5.63
C VAL A 73 5.45 -3.63 6.18
N LEU A 74 4.93 -2.75 5.32
CA LEU A 74 4.20 -1.56 5.75
C LEU A 74 2.94 -1.92 6.56
N ALA A 75 2.20 -2.96 6.15
CA ALA A 75 1.05 -3.45 6.88
C ALA A 75 1.45 -3.98 8.27
N LEU A 76 2.52 -4.79 8.36
CA LEU A 76 3.03 -5.31 9.63
C LEU A 76 3.53 -4.19 10.56
N VAL A 77 4.24 -3.20 10.02
CA VAL A 77 4.70 -2.04 10.79
C VAL A 77 3.51 -1.20 11.27
N GLY A 78 2.49 -1.00 10.44
CA GLY A 78 1.26 -0.31 10.82
C GLY A 78 0.53 -1.03 11.94
N ILE A 79 0.28 -2.34 11.78
CA ILE A 79 -0.36 -3.17 12.81
C ILE A 79 0.47 -3.18 14.10
N GLY A 80 1.78 -3.38 14.00
CA GLY A 80 2.68 -3.37 15.17
C GLY A 80 2.68 -2.03 15.91
N GLY A 81 2.64 -0.91 15.19
CA GLY A 81 2.52 0.43 15.78
C GLY A 81 1.19 0.62 16.51
N ILE A 82 0.08 0.21 15.88
CA ILE A 82 -1.26 0.28 16.48
C ILE A 82 -1.34 -0.58 17.74
N VAL A 83 -0.89 -1.83 17.67
CA VAL A 83 -0.86 -2.77 18.81
C VAL A 83 0.06 -2.25 19.91
N GLY A 84 1.21 -1.67 19.56
CA GLY A 84 2.14 -1.07 20.53
C GLY A 84 1.52 0.10 21.30
N VAL A 85 0.85 1.02 20.60
CA VAL A 85 0.17 2.15 21.24
C VAL A 85 -1.03 1.67 22.08
N ALA A 86 -1.84 0.76 21.54
CA ALA A 86 -2.97 0.18 22.26
C ALA A 86 -2.54 -0.59 23.50
N GLY A 87 -1.45 -1.37 23.42
CA GLY A 87 -0.89 -2.11 24.54
C GLY A 87 -0.32 -1.18 25.62
N TRP A 88 0.31 -0.07 25.23
CA TRP A 88 0.75 0.96 26.17
C TRP A 88 -0.44 1.62 26.88
N MET A 89 -1.49 1.97 26.14
CA MET A 89 -2.73 2.53 26.71
C MET A 89 -3.41 1.54 27.67
N GLY A 90 -3.45 0.25 27.32
CA GLY A 90 -4.05 -0.80 28.14
C GLY A 90 -3.28 -1.13 29.43
N ASN A 91 -2.03 -0.69 29.55
CA ASN A 91 -1.23 -0.88 30.76
C ASN A 91 -1.54 0.16 31.85
N ASP A 92 -2.29 1.22 31.53
CA ASP A 92 -2.75 2.20 32.50
C ASP A 92 -4.22 1.92 32.90
N PRO A 93 -4.48 1.48 34.14
CA PRO A 93 -5.84 1.19 34.61
C PRO A 93 -6.79 2.39 34.51
N ALA A 94 -6.28 3.63 34.64
CA ALA A 94 -7.09 4.83 34.53
C ALA A 94 -7.51 5.12 33.07
N VAL A 95 -6.67 4.73 32.11
CA VAL A 95 -7.02 4.80 30.68
C VAL A 95 -8.06 3.73 30.33
N MET A 96 -7.90 2.52 30.85
CA MET A 96 -8.87 1.43 30.66
C MET A 96 -10.25 1.78 31.24
N ALA A 97 -10.31 2.36 32.45
CA ALA A 97 -11.57 2.80 33.04
C ALA A 97 -12.29 3.84 32.17
N LYS A 98 -11.56 4.81 31.59
CA LYS A 98 -12.13 5.80 30.66
C LYS A 98 -12.60 5.20 29.34
N LEU A 99 -11.91 4.17 28.84
CA LEU A 99 -12.32 3.44 27.64
C LEU A 99 -13.60 2.63 27.90
N ASP A 100 -13.73 2.00 29.06
CA ASP A 100 -14.92 1.25 29.46
C ASP A 100 -16.14 2.18 29.64
N GLU A 101 -15.95 3.35 30.27
CA GLU A 101 -16.97 4.40 30.38
C GLU A 101 -17.45 4.90 29.00
N LEU A 102 -16.53 5.06 28.05
CA LEU A 102 -16.88 5.43 26.68
C LEU A 102 -17.65 4.33 25.93
N SER A 103 -17.34 3.06 26.20
CA SER A 103 -17.99 1.93 25.54
C SER A 103 -19.42 1.69 26.03
N THR A 104 -19.71 2.10 27.26
CA THR A 104 -20.99 1.88 27.95
C THR A 104 -21.89 3.11 27.97
N GLY A 105 -21.35 4.30 27.65
CA GLY A 105 -22.08 5.56 27.68
C GLY A 105 -23.03 5.76 26.50
N ASP A 106 -24.30 6.08 26.77
CA ASP A 106 -25.32 6.44 25.76
C ASP A 106 -25.22 7.90 25.29
N GLN A 107 -23.99 8.40 25.20
CA GLN A 107 -23.69 9.81 24.97
C GLN A 107 -23.78 10.17 23.47
N PRO A 108 -24.12 11.43 23.12
CA PRO A 108 -24.13 11.87 21.73
C PRO A 108 -22.72 11.73 21.09
N PRO A 109 -22.62 11.34 19.80
CA PRO A 109 -21.35 10.97 19.16
C PRO A 109 -20.24 12.02 19.24
N LEU A 110 -20.60 13.30 19.24
CA LEU A 110 -19.64 14.41 19.28
C LEU A 110 -18.99 14.55 20.68
N GLU A 111 -19.74 14.26 21.74
CA GLU A 111 -19.24 14.28 23.11
C GLU A 111 -18.36 13.05 23.38
N MET A 112 -18.76 11.89 22.85
CA MET A 112 -17.97 10.65 22.87
C MET A 112 -16.61 10.86 22.18
N LEU A 113 -16.58 11.53 21.03
CA LEU A 113 -15.35 11.88 20.31
C LEU A 113 -14.47 12.82 21.14
N ARG A 114 -15.06 13.85 21.75
CA ARG A 114 -14.32 14.81 22.59
C ARG A 114 -13.65 14.12 23.78
N GLN A 115 -14.37 13.22 24.44
CA GLN A 115 -13.85 12.43 25.55
C GLN A 115 -12.77 11.44 25.10
N PHE A 116 -12.92 10.81 23.94
CA PHE A 116 -11.88 9.97 23.34
C PHE A 116 -10.58 10.74 23.07
N TRP A 117 -10.65 11.96 22.52
CA TRP A 117 -9.48 12.81 22.29
C TRP A 117 -8.79 13.30 23.58
N ALA A 118 -9.49 13.25 24.72
CA ALA A 118 -8.93 13.58 26.03
C ALA A 118 -8.15 12.42 26.67
N ILE A 119 -8.28 11.19 26.15
CA ILE A 119 -7.54 10.03 26.63
C ILE A 119 -6.06 10.12 26.23
N PRO A 120 -5.10 9.96 27.16
CA PRO A 120 -3.70 9.83 26.84
C PRO A 120 -3.45 8.69 25.84
N GLY A 121 -2.82 9.00 24.70
CA GLY A 121 -2.53 8.01 23.66
C GLY A 121 -3.51 7.94 22.50
N SER A 122 -4.75 8.44 22.64
CA SER A 122 -5.74 8.40 21.54
C SER A 122 -5.29 9.16 20.30
N LYS A 123 -4.67 10.34 20.49
CA LYS A 123 -4.06 11.13 19.43
C LYS A 123 -2.99 10.35 18.67
N ALA A 124 -2.12 9.65 19.40
CA ALA A 124 -1.07 8.84 18.83
C ALA A 124 -1.66 7.64 18.08
N LEU A 125 -2.66 6.97 18.65
CA LEU A 125 -3.34 5.84 18.05
C LEU A 125 -3.98 6.23 16.70
N VAL A 126 -4.77 7.31 16.68
CA VAL A 126 -5.39 7.82 15.45
C VAL A 126 -4.34 8.25 14.44
N ALA A 127 -3.29 8.95 14.86
CA ALA A 127 -2.21 9.37 13.98
C ALA A 127 -1.48 8.17 13.36
N PHE A 128 -1.21 7.12 14.14
CA PHE A 128 -0.63 5.88 13.63
C PHE A 128 -1.56 5.18 12.64
N MET A 129 -2.84 5.01 12.99
CA MET A 129 -3.83 4.37 12.11
C MET A 129 -3.96 5.11 10.78
N CYS A 130 -4.19 6.43 10.81
CA CYS A 130 -4.34 7.23 9.61
C CYS A 130 -3.03 7.29 8.81
N GLY A 131 -1.90 7.53 9.48
CA GLY A 131 -0.58 7.64 8.87
C GLY A 131 -0.14 6.35 8.20
N SER A 132 -0.27 5.21 8.88
CA SER A 132 0.11 3.91 8.31
C SER A 132 -0.80 3.49 7.16
N THR A 133 -2.10 3.78 7.25
CA THR A 133 -3.07 3.48 6.19
C THR A 133 -2.78 4.30 4.93
N LEU A 134 -2.60 5.62 5.08
CA LEU A 134 -2.25 6.50 3.97
C LEU A 134 -0.91 6.10 3.34
N LEU A 135 0.09 5.80 4.18
CA LEU A 135 1.39 5.36 3.70
C LEU A 135 1.28 4.05 2.91
N TYR A 136 0.54 3.07 3.39
CA TYR A 136 0.31 1.81 2.68
C TYR A 136 -0.35 2.06 1.32
N LEU A 137 -1.45 2.81 1.28
CA LEU A 137 -2.24 3.06 0.08
C LEU A 137 -1.46 3.84 -0.98
N VAL A 138 -0.89 4.98 -0.59
CA VAL A 138 -0.18 5.89 -1.51
C VAL A 138 1.11 5.24 -1.99
N TRP A 139 1.86 4.58 -1.10
CA TRP A 139 3.16 4.05 -1.48
C TRP A 139 3.06 2.83 -2.39
N THR A 140 2.11 1.93 -2.13
CA THR A 140 1.86 0.76 -3.00
C THR A 140 1.42 1.22 -4.39
N LEU A 141 0.48 2.16 -4.47
CA LEU A 141 0.01 2.70 -5.74
C LEU A 141 1.10 3.47 -6.50
N LYS A 142 1.87 4.31 -5.81
CA LYS A 142 3.03 5.02 -6.39
C LYS A 142 3.98 4.05 -7.06
N ARG A 143 4.39 2.98 -6.38
CA ARG A 143 5.33 1.99 -6.94
C ARG A 143 4.75 1.26 -8.15
N THR A 144 3.44 1.01 -8.16
CA THR A 144 2.73 0.42 -9.28
C THR A 144 2.72 1.37 -10.49
N LEU A 145 2.34 2.64 -10.29
CA LEU A 145 2.34 3.67 -11.34
C LEU A 145 3.74 3.94 -11.88
N GLN A 146 4.75 3.97 -11.02
CA GLN A 146 6.15 4.08 -11.44
C GLN A 146 6.55 2.91 -12.36
N GLY A 147 6.04 1.71 -12.07
CA GLY A 147 6.20 0.55 -12.94
C GLY A 147 5.53 0.71 -14.30
N PHE A 148 4.27 1.15 -14.33
CA PHE A 148 3.55 1.43 -15.58
C PHE A 148 4.25 2.48 -16.44
N LEU A 149 4.60 3.63 -15.85
CA LEU A 149 5.30 4.70 -16.55
C LEU A 149 6.66 4.23 -17.10
N SER A 150 7.35 3.34 -16.40
CA SER A 150 8.63 2.80 -16.85
C SER A 150 8.49 1.90 -18.08
N ILE A 151 7.41 1.11 -18.17
CA ILE A 151 7.10 0.35 -19.39
C ILE A 151 6.86 1.30 -20.57
N LEU A 152 6.04 2.34 -20.37
CA LEU A 152 5.75 3.32 -21.43
C LEU A 152 7.00 4.06 -21.92
N LYS A 153 7.99 4.24 -21.04
CA LYS A 153 9.28 4.87 -21.36
C LYS A 153 10.32 3.88 -21.88
N GLY A 154 10.05 2.57 -21.87
CA GLY A 154 11.05 1.54 -22.20
C GLY A 154 12.22 1.48 -21.22
N THR A 155 12.02 1.89 -19.96
CA THR A 155 13.06 1.92 -18.93
C THR A 155 12.72 1.01 -17.77
N VAL A 156 13.72 0.66 -16.96
CA VAL A 156 13.48 -0.09 -15.71
C VAL A 156 12.87 0.84 -14.65
N PRO A 157 12.00 0.33 -13.74
CA PRO A 157 11.26 1.18 -12.80
C PRO A 157 12.14 2.07 -11.93
N ALA A 158 13.30 1.58 -11.50
CA ALA A 158 14.25 2.32 -10.67
C ALA A 158 14.92 3.49 -11.41
N ALA A 159 14.96 3.45 -12.75
CA ALA A 159 15.61 4.44 -13.60
C ALA A 159 14.62 5.47 -14.19
N LEU A 160 13.38 5.54 -13.69
CA LEU A 160 12.34 6.44 -14.21
C LEU A 160 12.70 7.94 -14.06
N GLY A 161 13.68 8.28 -13.22
CA GLY A 161 14.11 9.65 -13.00
C GLY A 161 12.99 10.52 -12.40
N PRO A 162 12.84 11.80 -12.81
CA PRO A 162 11.95 12.77 -12.16
C PRO A 162 10.45 12.41 -12.24
N LEU A 163 10.06 11.51 -13.15
CA LEU A 163 8.69 11.02 -13.29
C LEU A 163 8.21 10.19 -12.07
N HIS A 164 9.11 9.77 -11.18
CA HIS A 164 8.70 9.17 -9.89
C HIS A 164 7.89 10.14 -9.00
N TRP A 165 8.10 11.46 -9.15
CA TRP A 165 7.29 12.47 -8.47
C TRP A 165 5.89 12.58 -9.09
N ALA A 166 5.79 12.47 -10.42
CA ALA A 166 4.50 12.41 -11.09
C ALA A 166 3.72 11.15 -10.66
N ALA A 167 4.39 10.00 -10.52
CA ALA A 167 3.77 8.78 -9.98
C ALA A 167 3.27 8.96 -8.54
N LEU A 168 4.00 9.71 -7.70
CA LEU A 168 3.56 10.03 -6.35
C LEU A 168 2.35 10.96 -6.36
N LEU A 169 2.38 12.05 -7.13
CA LEU A 169 1.26 12.98 -7.26
C LEU A 169 0.00 12.25 -7.74
N LEU A 170 0.13 11.42 -8.78
CA LEU A 170 -0.97 10.63 -9.30
C LEU A 170 -1.49 9.62 -8.26
N ALA A 171 -0.60 8.98 -7.50
CA ALA A 171 -1.03 8.07 -6.43
C ALA A 171 -1.83 8.80 -5.34
N VAL A 172 -1.41 10.00 -4.93
CA VAL A 172 -2.14 10.81 -3.96
C VAL A 172 -3.50 11.23 -4.52
N LEU A 173 -3.55 11.75 -5.75
CA LEU A 173 -4.80 12.17 -6.39
C LEU A 173 -5.79 11.01 -6.53
N ILE A 174 -5.32 9.82 -6.89
CA ILE A 174 -6.18 8.64 -7.03
C ILE A 174 -6.67 8.16 -5.65
N GLN A 175 -5.78 8.07 -4.65
CA GLN A 175 -6.15 7.56 -3.32
C GLN A 175 -7.03 8.53 -2.52
N VAL A 176 -6.93 9.84 -2.78
CA VAL A 176 -7.80 10.84 -2.16
C VAL A 176 -9.08 11.04 -2.97
N GLY A 177 -8.97 11.03 -4.31
CA GLY A 177 -10.09 11.30 -5.21
C GLY A 177 -11.10 10.15 -5.29
N ILE A 178 -10.66 8.89 -5.32
CA ILE A 178 -11.59 7.75 -5.44
C ILE A 178 -12.54 7.64 -4.24
N PRO A 179 -12.08 7.73 -2.97
CA PRO A 179 -12.98 7.74 -1.83
C PRO A 179 -13.97 8.90 -1.86
N LEU A 180 -13.55 10.07 -2.35
CA LEU A 180 -14.39 11.28 -2.37
C LEU A 180 -15.51 11.23 -3.42
N VAL A 181 -15.37 10.38 -4.44
CA VAL A 181 -16.41 10.15 -5.47
C VAL A 181 -17.32 8.98 -5.11
N LEU A 182 -16.83 8.02 -4.33
CA LEU A 182 -17.59 6.81 -3.93
C LEU A 182 -18.33 6.96 -2.58
N LEU A 183 -18.03 8.00 -1.80
CA LEU A 183 -18.76 8.42 -0.59
C LEU A 183 -19.90 9.39 -0.95
#